data_AF-A0A7K6Q7Z7-F1
#
_entry.id   AF-A0A7K6Q7Z7-F1
#
_cell.length_a   1.000
_cell.length_b   1.000
_cell.length_c   1.000
_cell.angle_alpha   90.00
_cell.angle_beta   90.00
_cell.angle_gamma   90.00
#
_symmetry.space_group_name_H-M   'P 1'
#
loop_
_entity.id
_entity.type
_entity.pdbx_description
1 polymer ?
#
loop_
_entity_poly.entity_id
_entity_poly.type
_entity_poly.pdbx_seq_one_letter_code
_entity_poly.pdbx_strand_id
1 'polypeptide(L)'
;PRHMDSVLDILDTLESPTRGGSPGTAVALGRALGVCSTPVCLALLGEPPEPPETPSALTPGQRQLLGDLLGPHPAAPERGAVLAPDGSTVALAPLLAGIEVGLRAGGFGPPLRTLEPPAEPLLAVTLTEALGTSFLFGDNNGTALGPDGCWDDAENPQNYTLRGPPSPIPDSVAIGAMDGVVLGARLARGSLPLAELLRGYYGSGNGSERARPPSSYRRRDFGALVGQGRLEKEVAAVLGVLRELPPTRELLRDVGPREAAAVARRAAREFGRRYVECPAIVPRCLWGARPYRGTPTLLRPPLGSVFLHHTLEPARPCRSFGACARAVRDVQRFHQDTRGWDDIGY
;
A
#
# COMPACT_ATOMS: atom_id res chain seq x y z
N PRO A 1 11.71 1.63 -14.60
CA PRO A 1 11.35 2.42 -13.40
C PRO A 1 10.24 1.69 -12.64
N ARG A 2 10.21 1.86 -11.31
CA ARG A 2 9.17 1.33 -10.43
C ARG A 2 8.02 2.33 -10.28
N HIS A 3 7.45 2.75 -11.40
CA HIS A 3 6.24 3.58 -11.44
C HIS A 3 5.01 2.69 -11.54
N MET A 4 3.89 3.13 -10.97
CA MET A 4 2.60 2.45 -11.15
C MET A 4 2.23 2.36 -12.64
N ASP A 5 2.55 3.37 -13.46
CA ASP A 5 2.29 3.33 -14.91
C ASP A 5 3.03 2.16 -15.60
N SER A 6 4.25 1.83 -15.17
CA SER A 6 4.98 0.67 -15.68
C SER A 6 4.28 -0.65 -15.31
N VAL A 7 3.61 -0.70 -14.16
CA VAL A 7 2.78 -1.85 -13.77
C VAL A 7 1.53 -1.92 -14.63
N LEU A 8 0.85 -0.79 -14.88
CA LEU A 8 -0.32 -0.74 -15.74
C LEU A 8 -0.01 -1.24 -17.16
N ASP A 9 1.14 -0.87 -17.73
CA ASP A 9 1.57 -1.34 -19.05
C ASP A 9 1.80 -2.87 -19.09
N ILE A 10 2.32 -3.44 -18.00
CA ILE A 10 2.48 -4.89 -17.83
C ILE A 10 1.11 -5.56 -17.75
N LEU A 11 0.19 -5.00 -16.96
CA LEU A 11 -1.15 -5.55 -16.77
C LEU A 11 -1.98 -5.50 -18.06
N ASP A 12 -1.96 -4.40 -18.80
CA ASP A 12 -2.57 -4.29 -20.13
C ASP A 12 -2.06 -5.39 -21.07
N THR A 13 -0.75 -5.67 -21.01
CA THR A 13 -0.14 -6.73 -21.83
C THR A 13 -0.65 -8.12 -21.42
N LEU A 14 -0.80 -8.37 -20.12
CA LEU A 14 -1.26 -9.65 -19.57
C LEU A 14 -2.77 -9.88 -19.74
N GLU A 15 -3.57 -8.83 -19.81
CA GLU A 15 -5.03 -8.94 -19.99
C GLU A 15 -5.47 -8.85 -21.45
N SER A 16 -4.57 -8.47 -22.37
CA SER A 16 -4.89 -8.32 -23.79
C SER A 16 -5.29 -9.66 -24.43
N PRO A 17 -6.54 -9.82 -24.92
CA PRO A 17 -6.97 -11.05 -25.58
C PRO A 17 -6.18 -11.37 -26.84
N THR A 18 -5.70 -10.33 -27.55
CA THR A 18 -4.87 -10.48 -28.76
C THR A 18 -3.49 -11.04 -28.47
N ARG A 19 -3.06 -11.03 -27.20
CA ARG A 19 -1.80 -11.61 -26.72
C ARG A 19 -2.03 -12.89 -25.91
N GLY A 20 -3.22 -13.47 -25.99
CA GLY A 20 -3.60 -14.68 -25.25
C GLY A 20 -3.89 -14.45 -23.77
N GLY A 21 -4.05 -13.19 -23.34
CA GLY A 21 -4.38 -12.80 -21.99
C GLY A 21 -5.87 -12.89 -21.66
N SER A 22 -6.21 -12.96 -20.38
CA SER A 22 -7.58 -12.91 -19.89
C SER A 22 -7.68 -12.18 -18.54
N PRO A 23 -8.89 -11.73 -18.14
CA PRO A 23 -9.10 -11.21 -16.80
C PRO A 23 -8.66 -12.24 -15.74
N GLY A 24 -7.80 -11.83 -14.82
CA GLY A 24 -7.24 -12.69 -13.79
C GLY A 24 -5.89 -13.33 -14.11
N THR A 25 -5.37 -13.25 -15.34
CA THR A 25 -4.01 -13.72 -15.68
C THR A 25 -2.95 -13.06 -14.80
N ALA A 26 -3.05 -11.75 -14.59
CA ALA A 26 -2.11 -11.01 -13.74
C ALA A 26 -2.13 -11.46 -12.27
N VAL A 27 -3.32 -11.75 -11.75
CA VAL A 27 -3.50 -12.21 -10.38
C VAL A 27 -2.97 -13.64 -10.21
N ALA A 28 -3.27 -14.53 -11.15
CA ALA A 28 -2.74 -15.88 -11.17
C ALA A 28 -1.19 -15.89 -11.25
N LEU A 29 -0.62 -15.02 -12.09
CA LEU A 29 0.82 -14.84 -12.17
C LEU A 29 1.40 -14.29 -10.87
N GLY A 30 0.72 -13.33 -10.23
CA GLY A 30 1.12 -12.84 -8.92
C GLY A 30 1.14 -13.94 -7.86
N ARG A 31 0.08 -14.76 -7.79
CA ARG A 31 0.02 -15.94 -6.90
C ARG A 31 1.19 -16.90 -7.12
N ALA A 32 1.48 -17.23 -8.38
CA ALA A 32 2.61 -18.08 -8.74
C ALA A 32 3.98 -17.48 -8.34
N LEU A 33 4.10 -16.15 -8.36
CA LEU A 33 5.32 -15.43 -7.96
C LEU A 33 5.43 -15.19 -6.44
N GLY A 34 4.50 -15.73 -5.65
CA GLY A 34 4.56 -15.69 -4.18
C GLY A 34 3.74 -14.57 -3.53
N VAL A 35 2.89 -13.87 -4.29
CA VAL A 35 1.88 -12.99 -3.70
C VAL A 35 0.93 -13.83 -2.84
N CYS A 36 0.68 -13.36 -1.61
CA CYS A 36 -0.31 -13.96 -0.72
C CYS A 36 0.08 -15.36 -0.22
N SER A 37 1.26 -15.50 0.37
CA SER A 37 1.80 -16.78 0.87
C SER A 37 1.52 -17.02 2.36
N THR A 38 0.68 -16.21 2.99
CA THR A 38 0.38 -16.29 4.41
C THR A 38 -0.59 -17.46 4.72
N PRO A 39 -0.58 -18.01 5.95
CA PRO A 39 -1.48 -19.10 6.33
C PRO A 39 -2.96 -18.85 6.03
N VAL A 40 -3.50 -17.67 6.35
CA VAL A 40 -4.92 -17.39 6.08
C VAL A 40 -5.18 -17.25 4.58
N CYS A 41 -4.22 -16.69 3.83
CA CYS A 41 -4.34 -16.63 2.39
C CYS A 41 -4.39 -18.02 1.74
N LEU A 42 -3.49 -18.93 2.12
CA LEU A 42 -3.50 -20.30 1.61
C LEU A 42 -4.77 -21.06 2.00
N ALA A 43 -5.27 -20.84 3.22
CA ALA A 43 -6.53 -21.41 3.68
C ALA A 43 -7.73 -20.94 2.85
N LEU A 44 -7.78 -19.65 2.45
CA LEU A 44 -8.87 -19.05 1.68
C LEU A 44 -8.78 -19.29 0.16
N LEU A 45 -7.61 -19.01 -0.42
CA LEU A 45 -7.38 -18.98 -1.87
C LEU A 45 -6.87 -20.31 -2.43
N GLY A 46 -6.42 -21.22 -1.57
CA GLY A 46 -5.76 -22.48 -1.93
C GLY A 46 -4.29 -22.30 -2.28
N GLU A 47 -3.62 -23.41 -2.60
CA GLU A 47 -2.22 -23.39 -3.05
C GLU A 47 -2.06 -22.51 -4.30
N PRO A 48 -0.92 -21.82 -4.45
CA PRO A 48 -0.66 -21.04 -5.65
C PRO A 48 -0.66 -21.97 -6.87
N PRO A 49 -1.20 -21.51 -8.02
CA PRO A 49 -1.11 -22.29 -9.25
C PRO A 49 0.37 -22.50 -9.59
N GLU A 50 0.66 -23.58 -10.32
CA GLU A 50 2.02 -23.75 -10.87
C GLU A 50 2.41 -22.51 -11.67
N PRO A 51 3.69 -22.08 -11.60
CA PRO A 51 4.13 -20.93 -12.37
C PRO A 51 3.79 -21.16 -13.83
N PRO A 52 3.01 -20.26 -14.47
CA PRO A 52 2.66 -20.47 -15.85
C PRO A 52 3.95 -20.59 -16.67
N GLU A 53 3.98 -21.53 -17.63
CA GLU A 53 4.96 -21.46 -18.71
C GLU A 53 4.82 -20.07 -19.33
N THR A 54 5.89 -19.30 -19.23
CA THR A 54 5.96 -17.85 -19.46
C THR A 54 4.88 -17.31 -20.40
N PRO A 55 4.08 -16.30 -20.00
CA PRO A 55 3.29 -15.58 -20.99
C PRO A 55 4.26 -14.95 -21.99
N SER A 56 4.33 -15.50 -23.20
CA SER A 56 5.19 -15.05 -24.30
C SER A 56 4.96 -13.56 -24.65
N ALA A 57 3.84 -13.01 -24.18
CA ALA A 57 3.42 -11.63 -24.34
C ALA A 57 4.31 -10.58 -23.66
N LEU A 58 4.99 -10.91 -22.54
CA LEU A 58 5.81 -9.93 -21.83
C LEU A 58 7.22 -9.80 -22.45
N THR A 59 7.79 -8.61 -22.40
CA THR A 59 9.22 -8.42 -22.72
C THR A 59 10.12 -8.94 -21.59
N PRO A 60 11.41 -9.23 -21.83
CA PRO A 60 12.34 -9.62 -20.77
C PRO A 60 12.41 -8.61 -19.61
N GLY A 61 12.43 -7.31 -19.92
CA GLY A 61 12.45 -6.25 -18.92
C GLY A 61 11.17 -6.17 -18.08
N GLN A 62 10.01 -6.35 -18.72
CA GLN A 62 8.73 -6.42 -18.01
C GLN A 62 8.65 -7.63 -17.06
N ARG A 63 9.14 -8.80 -17.51
CA ARG A 63 9.21 -10.01 -16.67
C ARG A 63 10.12 -9.80 -15.47
N GLN A 64 11.30 -9.23 -15.68
CA GLN A 64 12.23 -8.94 -14.60
C GLN A 64 11.61 -7.98 -13.58
N LEU A 65 11.03 -6.86 -14.05
CA LEU A 65 10.38 -5.89 -13.17
C LEU A 65 9.24 -6.51 -12.36
N LEU A 66 8.40 -7.33 -12.99
CA LEU A 66 7.29 -8.01 -12.30
C LEU A 66 7.80 -9.01 -11.25
N GLY A 67 8.82 -9.80 -11.59
CA GLY A 67 9.47 -10.72 -10.64
C GLY A 67 10.07 -9.97 -9.45
N ASP A 68 10.77 -8.87 -9.70
CA ASP A 68 11.35 -8.02 -8.66
C ASP A 68 10.31 -7.27 -7.81
N LEU A 69 9.07 -7.17 -8.29
CA LEU A 69 7.99 -6.49 -7.58
C LEU A 69 7.10 -7.45 -6.77
N LEU A 70 6.91 -8.66 -7.25
CA LEU A 70 6.01 -9.64 -6.65
C LEU A 70 6.74 -10.74 -5.89
N GLY A 71 8.04 -10.89 -6.12
CA GLY A 71 8.90 -11.84 -5.42
C GLY A 71 8.94 -11.56 -3.92
N PRO A 72 8.75 -12.58 -3.06
CA PRO A 72 8.83 -12.41 -1.63
C PRO A 72 10.24 -12.01 -1.20
N HIS A 73 10.33 -10.94 -0.41
CA HIS A 73 11.58 -10.47 0.18
C HIS A 73 11.44 -10.29 1.70
N PRO A 74 11.53 -11.39 2.48
CA PRO A 74 11.36 -11.33 3.93
C PRO A 74 12.36 -10.40 4.63
N ALA A 75 13.57 -10.26 4.07
CA ALA A 75 14.63 -9.40 4.60
C ALA A 75 14.58 -7.96 4.08
N ALA A 76 13.69 -7.66 3.14
CA ALA A 76 13.59 -6.35 2.49
C ALA A 76 12.12 -6.06 2.13
N PRO A 77 11.24 -5.90 3.14
CA PRO A 77 9.79 -5.70 2.94
C PRO A 77 9.45 -4.42 2.18
N GLU A 78 10.40 -3.51 2.02
CA GLU A 78 10.30 -2.32 1.18
C GLU A 78 10.40 -2.63 -0.33
N ARG A 79 10.92 -3.81 -0.70
CA ARG A 79 10.90 -4.30 -2.08
C ARG A 79 9.48 -4.71 -2.46
N GLY A 80 9.15 -4.54 -3.73
CA GLY A 80 7.78 -4.75 -4.21
C GLY A 80 6.87 -3.52 -4.17
N ALA A 81 7.45 -2.36 -3.85
CA ALA A 81 6.75 -1.10 -3.91
C ALA A 81 6.94 -0.38 -5.26
N VAL A 82 5.97 0.47 -5.61
CA VAL A 82 6.00 1.37 -6.75
C VAL A 82 5.56 2.78 -6.35
N LEU A 83 6.06 3.78 -7.06
CA LEU A 83 5.62 5.17 -6.90
C LEU A 83 4.32 5.37 -7.72
N ALA A 84 3.26 5.79 -7.05
CA ALA A 84 1.98 6.12 -7.68
C ALA A 84 1.91 7.60 -8.09
N PRO A 85 1.05 7.97 -9.07
CA PRO A 85 0.94 9.34 -9.57
C PRO A 85 0.49 10.39 -8.53
N ASP A 86 -0.12 9.96 -7.42
CA ASP A 86 -0.46 10.83 -6.28
C ASP A 86 0.68 11.03 -5.27
N GLY A 87 1.87 10.49 -5.57
CA GLY A 87 3.07 10.64 -4.74
C GLY A 87 3.19 9.62 -3.61
N SER A 88 2.24 8.70 -3.50
CA SER A 88 2.33 7.61 -2.54
C SER A 88 3.20 6.46 -3.05
N THR A 89 3.82 5.75 -2.11
CA THR A 89 4.50 4.49 -2.41
C THR A 89 3.59 3.33 -2.05
N VAL A 90 3.33 2.42 -3.00
CA VAL A 90 2.34 1.34 -2.89
C VAL A 90 3.01 -0.01 -3.06
N ALA A 91 2.86 -0.92 -2.10
CA ALA A 91 3.29 -2.31 -2.26
C ALA A 91 2.29 -3.10 -3.11
N LEU A 92 2.76 -3.78 -4.15
CA LEU A 92 1.87 -4.48 -5.08
C LEU A 92 1.29 -5.78 -4.53
N ALA A 93 2.03 -6.51 -3.70
CA ALA A 93 1.57 -7.80 -3.18
C ALA A 93 0.22 -7.72 -2.42
N PRO A 94 0.06 -6.88 -1.38
CA PRO A 94 -1.23 -6.77 -0.69
C PRO A 94 -2.33 -6.16 -1.59
N LEU A 95 -1.96 -5.26 -2.52
CA LEU A 95 -2.89 -4.71 -3.51
C LEU A 95 -3.51 -5.82 -4.38
N LEU A 96 -2.66 -6.66 -4.99
CA LEU A 96 -3.10 -7.75 -5.85
C LEU A 96 -3.84 -8.84 -5.08
N ALA A 97 -3.46 -9.12 -3.84
CA ALA A 97 -4.16 -10.06 -2.98
C ALA A 97 -5.62 -9.64 -2.73
N GLY A 98 -5.87 -8.35 -2.43
CA GLY A 98 -7.23 -7.83 -2.27
C GLY A 98 -8.04 -7.86 -3.56
N ILE A 99 -7.40 -7.56 -4.71
CA ILE A 99 -8.01 -7.68 -6.04
C ILE A 99 -8.44 -9.12 -6.32
N GLU A 100 -7.61 -10.11 -6.01
CA GLU A 100 -7.93 -11.52 -6.20
C GLU A 100 -9.16 -11.95 -5.42
N VAL A 101 -9.19 -11.60 -4.13
CA VAL A 101 -10.34 -11.92 -3.27
C VAL A 101 -11.60 -11.25 -3.83
N GLY A 102 -11.50 -10.00 -4.27
CA GLY A 102 -12.60 -9.27 -4.91
C GLY A 102 -13.11 -9.94 -6.18
N LEU A 103 -12.22 -10.38 -7.07
CA LEU A 103 -12.58 -11.09 -8.30
C LEU A 103 -13.31 -12.41 -7.99
N ARG A 104 -12.75 -13.23 -7.10
CA ARG A 104 -13.37 -14.52 -6.73
C ARG A 104 -14.71 -14.34 -6.02
N ALA A 105 -14.83 -13.33 -5.16
CA ALA A 105 -16.10 -12.97 -4.53
C ALA A 105 -17.15 -12.49 -5.56
N GLY A 106 -16.71 -11.82 -6.63
CA GLY A 106 -17.53 -11.42 -7.76
C GLY A 106 -17.85 -12.54 -8.76
N GLY A 107 -17.44 -13.78 -8.49
CA GLY A 107 -17.69 -14.95 -9.35
C GLY A 107 -16.64 -15.19 -10.44
N PHE A 108 -15.51 -14.48 -10.42
CA PHE A 108 -14.41 -14.64 -11.37
C PHE A 108 -13.31 -15.54 -10.77
N GLY A 109 -13.34 -16.82 -11.15
CA GLY A 109 -12.38 -17.84 -10.70
C GLY A 109 -12.98 -18.83 -9.69
N PRO A 110 -12.14 -19.67 -9.05
CA PRO A 110 -12.60 -20.64 -8.06
C PRO A 110 -13.24 -19.95 -6.85
N PRO A 111 -14.28 -20.55 -6.24
CA PRO A 111 -14.93 -19.97 -5.06
C PRO A 111 -13.94 -19.88 -3.89
N LEU A 112 -14.12 -18.87 -3.05
CA LEU A 112 -13.38 -18.73 -1.80
C LEU A 112 -13.75 -19.87 -0.85
N ARG A 113 -12.76 -20.40 -0.14
CA ARG A 113 -12.98 -21.40 0.91
C ARG A 113 -13.54 -20.74 2.17
N THR A 114 -14.16 -21.53 3.02
CA THR A 114 -14.68 -21.07 4.32
C THR A 114 -13.59 -21.17 5.38
N LEU A 115 -13.47 -20.13 6.21
CA LEU A 115 -12.61 -20.16 7.40
C LEU A 115 -13.42 -20.58 8.62
N GLU A 116 -12.77 -21.33 9.51
CA GLU A 116 -13.31 -21.73 10.80
C GLU A 116 -12.30 -21.34 11.91
N PRO A 117 -12.68 -20.47 12.86
CA PRO A 117 -13.90 -19.66 12.91
C PRO A 117 -14.04 -18.68 11.72
N PRO A 118 -15.25 -18.14 11.44
CA PRO A 118 -15.45 -17.25 10.30
C PRO A 118 -14.71 -15.91 10.46
N ALA A 119 -14.08 -15.45 9.39
CA ALA A 119 -13.50 -14.12 9.23
C ALA A 119 -13.81 -13.59 7.82
N GLU A 120 -13.89 -12.27 7.66
CA GLU A 120 -14.19 -11.66 6.36
C GLU A 120 -13.01 -11.84 5.38
N PRO A 121 -13.18 -12.54 4.24
CA PRO A 121 -12.05 -12.94 3.38
C PRO A 121 -11.18 -11.80 2.85
N LEU A 122 -11.78 -10.67 2.45
CA LEU A 122 -11.06 -9.57 1.84
C LEU A 122 -10.11 -8.92 2.84
N LEU A 123 -10.60 -8.62 4.04
CA LEU A 123 -9.79 -8.08 5.13
C LEU A 123 -8.79 -9.10 5.67
N ALA A 124 -9.20 -10.37 5.81
CA ALA A 124 -8.36 -11.45 6.30
C ALA A 124 -7.05 -11.58 5.51
N VAL A 125 -7.19 -11.68 4.18
CA VAL A 125 -6.06 -11.83 3.25
C VAL A 125 -5.23 -10.57 3.15
N THR A 126 -5.89 -9.42 3.06
CA THR A 126 -5.22 -8.19 2.62
C THR A 126 -4.54 -7.45 3.76
N LEU A 127 -5.10 -7.52 4.98
CA LEU A 127 -4.67 -6.65 6.09
C LEU A 127 -4.68 -7.33 7.46
N THR A 128 -5.76 -8.01 7.86
CA THR A 128 -5.96 -8.33 9.28
C THR A 128 -5.07 -9.46 9.78
N GLU A 129 -4.61 -10.37 8.92
CA GLU A 129 -3.59 -11.36 9.28
C GLU A 129 -2.25 -10.70 9.58
N ALA A 130 -1.75 -9.88 8.64
CA ALA A 130 -0.54 -9.11 8.85
C ALA A 130 -0.66 -8.22 10.10
N LEU A 131 -1.77 -7.50 10.23
CA LEU A 131 -1.98 -6.56 11.33
C LEU A 131 -2.08 -7.28 12.69
N GLY A 132 -2.85 -8.38 12.77
CA GLY A 132 -2.99 -9.15 14.00
C GLY A 132 -1.68 -9.79 14.43
N THR A 133 -0.99 -10.47 13.52
CA THR A 133 0.31 -11.11 13.83
C THR A 133 1.40 -10.09 14.18
N SER A 134 1.45 -8.95 13.49
CA SER A 134 2.45 -7.89 13.77
C SER A 134 2.30 -7.31 15.17
N PHE A 135 1.05 -7.10 15.62
CA PHE A 135 0.80 -6.61 16.97
C PHE A 135 0.83 -7.68 18.04
N LEU A 136 0.73 -8.96 17.68
CA LEU A 136 0.82 -10.08 18.61
C LEU A 136 2.28 -10.44 18.90
N PHE A 137 3.11 -10.52 17.86
CA PHE A 137 4.52 -10.90 17.97
C PHE A 137 5.47 -9.70 18.02
N GLY A 138 4.97 -8.47 17.82
CA GLY A 138 5.77 -7.27 17.97
C GLY A 138 6.20 -7.08 19.43
N ASP A 139 7.51 -6.99 19.66
CA ASP A 139 8.05 -6.61 20.96
C ASP A 139 7.50 -5.24 21.38
N ASN A 140 7.34 -5.01 22.70
CA ASN A 140 6.90 -3.71 23.24
C ASN A 140 7.80 -2.52 22.82
N ASN A 141 9.01 -2.78 22.28
CA ASN A 141 9.95 -1.79 21.75
C ASN A 141 9.96 -1.68 20.21
N GLY A 142 9.33 -2.60 19.48
CA GLY A 142 9.29 -2.62 18.02
C GLY A 142 8.04 -1.94 17.47
N THR A 143 8.18 -1.00 16.54
CA THR A 143 7.02 -0.40 15.86
C THR A 143 6.41 -1.41 14.90
N ALA A 144 5.16 -1.82 15.11
CA ALA A 144 4.44 -2.74 14.21
C ALA A 144 4.03 -2.11 12.86
N LEU A 145 3.96 -0.78 12.81
CA LEU A 145 3.51 0.01 11.66
C LEU A 145 4.59 1.02 11.24
N GLY A 146 4.72 1.24 9.94
CA GLY A 146 5.69 2.17 9.35
C GLY A 146 7.12 1.59 9.33
N PRO A 147 8.16 2.39 9.12
CA PRO A 147 8.13 3.78 8.72
C PRO A 147 7.72 3.95 7.23
N ASP A 148 7.71 5.20 6.80
CA ASP A 148 7.79 5.59 5.40
C ASP A 148 9.24 5.44 4.87
N GLY A 149 9.42 5.75 3.59
CA GLY A 149 10.68 5.60 2.88
C GLY A 149 10.88 6.68 1.83
N CYS A 150 12.01 6.59 1.15
CA CYS A 150 12.43 7.49 0.10
C CYS A 150 12.78 6.71 -1.16
N TRP A 151 12.42 7.26 -2.31
CA TRP A 151 12.96 6.84 -3.59
C TRP A 151 14.33 7.50 -3.82
N ASP A 152 15.20 6.79 -4.53
CA ASP A 152 16.47 7.32 -5.03
C ASP A 152 16.26 8.48 -6.00
N ASP A 153 15.28 8.33 -6.91
CA ASP A 153 14.86 9.36 -7.85
C ASP A 153 13.32 9.33 -8.01
N ALA A 154 12.65 10.47 -7.85
CA ALA A 154 11.19 10.52 -7.96
C ALA A 154 10.68 10.51 -9.42
N GLU A 155 11.51 10.93 -10.38
CA GLU A 155 11.19 10.91 -11.82
C GLU A 155 11.50 9.54 -12.43
N ASN A 156 12.54 8.85 -11.94
CA ASN A 156 12.95 7.52 -12.40
C ASN A 156 13.25 6.56 -11.24
N PRO A 157 12.26 6.21 -10.40
CA PRO A 157 12.45 5.43 -9.18
C PRO A 157 12.96 4.03 -9.48
N GLN A 158 14.07 3.64 -8.87
CA GLN A 158 14.60 2.28 -8.93
C GLN A 158 14.63 1.61 -7.56
N ASN A 159 15.03 2.38 -6.54
CA ASN A 159 15.27 1.86 -5.19
C ASN A 159 14.46 2.66 -4.17
N TYR A 160 13.66 1.93 -3.38
CA TYR A 160 12.93 2.49 -2.25
C TYR A 160 13.60 2.06 -0.94
N THR A 161 13.96 3.02 -0.11
CA THR A 161 14.70 2.80 1.14
C THR A 161 13.90 3.34 2.32
N LEU A 162 13.72 2.54 3.36
CA LEU A 162 13.02 2.95 4.58
C LEU A 162 13.80 4.04 5.33
N ARG A 163 13.08 5.00 5.92
CA ARG A 163 13.68 6.11 6.70
C ARG A 163 13.98 5.76 8.15
N GLY A 164 13.67 4.53 8.56
CA GLY A 164 13.90 4.00 9.90
C GLY A 164 13.97 2.47 9.88
N PRO A 165 14.07 1.85 11.05
CA PRO A 165 14.10 0.39 11.17
C PRO A 165 12.88 -0.25 10.48
N PRO A 166 13.05 -1.39 9.80
CA PRO A 166 11.93 -2.09 9.17
C PRO A 166 10.91 -2.53 10.22
N SER A 167 9.63 -2.47 9.87
CA SER A 167 8.57 -3.15 10.61
C SER A 167 7.95 -4.26 9.77
N PRO A 168 7.11 -5.12 10.39
CA PRO A 168 6.27 -6.04 9.64
C PRO A 168 5.31 -5.37 8.63
N ILE A 169 4.86 -4.14 8.90
CA ILE A 169 3.95 -3.40 8.01
C ILE A 169 4.49 -1.98 7.77
N PRO A 170 5.47 -1.81 6.87
CA PRO A 170 5.89 -0.50 6.39
C PRO A 170 4.73 0.27 5.76
N ASP A 171 4.85 1.59 5.67
CA ASP A 171 3.75 2.43 5.17
C ASP A 171 3.32 2.02 3.74
N SER A 172 4.25 1.56 2.91
CA SER A 172 3.96 1.07 1.54
C SER A 172 3.07 -0.19 1.53
N VAL A 173 3.28 -1.10 2.48
CA VAL A 173 2.47 -2.32 2.66
C VAL A 173 1.08 -1.96 3.16
N ALA A 174 0.98 -1.09 4.18
CA ALA A 174 -0.31 -0.60 4.66
C ALA A 174 -1.10 0.11 3.56
N ILE A 175 -0.42 0.91 2.74
CA ILE A 175 -1.00 1.59 1.59
C ILE A 175 -1.53 0.59 0.55
N GLY A 176 -0.70 -0.38 0.14
CA GLY A 176 -1.11 -1.41 -0.81
C GLY A 176 -2.29 -2.24 -0.30
N ALA A 177 -2.31 -2.54 1.00
CA ALA A 177 -3.41 -3.23 1.65
C ALA A 177 -4.71 -2.41 1.64
N MET A 178 -4.65 -1.11 1.96
CA MET A 178 -5.83 -0.24 1.86
C MET A 178 -6.39 -0.19 0.45
N ASP A 179 -5.52 -0.02 -0.55
CA ASP A 179 -5.92 0.03 -1.95
C ASP A 179 -6.50 -1.33 -2.41
N GLY A 180 -5.88 -2.45 -2.00
CA GLY A 180 -6.38 -3.80 -2.24
C GLY A 180 -7.78 -4.04 -1.67
N VAL A 181 -8.06 -3.57 -0.46
CA VAL A 181 -9.41 -3.64 0.15
C VAL A 181 -10.41 -2.77 -0.62
N VAL A 182 -10.05 -1.52 -0.93
CA VAL A 182 -10.94 -0.59 -1.65
C VAL A 182 -11.31 -1.14 -3.03
N LEU A 183 -10.31 -1.63 -3.77
CA LEU A 183 -10.50 -2.13 -5.13
C LEU A 183 -11.13 -3.53 -5.16
N GLY A 184 -10.73 -4.42 -4.24
CA GLY A 184 -11.35 -5.73 -4.07
C GLY A 184 -12.85 -5.63 -3.75
N ALA A 185 -13.24 -4.72 -2.86
CA ALA A 185 -14.65 -4.47 -2.54
C ALA A 185 -15.45 -3.95 -3.74
N ARG A 186 -14.80 -3.22 -4.67
CA ARG A 186 -15.42 -2.75 -5.91
C ARG A 186 -15.59 -3.89 -6.91
N LEU A 187 -14.57 -4.73 -7.08
CA LEU A 187 -14.59 -5.90 -7.97
C LEU A 187 -15.62 -6.96 -7.56
N ALA A 188 -15.84 -7.13 -6.25
CA ALA A 188 -16.87 -8.02 -5.75
C ALA A 188 -18.30 -7.62 -6.19
N ARG A 189 -18.50 -6.38 -6.67
CA ARG A 189 -19.80 -5.87 -7.13
C ARG A 189 -19.92 -5.82 -8.67
N GLY A 190 -18.86 -6.10 -9.41
CA GLY A 190 -18.86 -6.02 -10.86
C GLY A 190 -17.48 -6.22 -11.46
N SER A 191 -17.44 -6.79 -12.67
CA SER A 191 -16.20 -7.05 -13.39
C SER A 191 -15.75 -5.85 -14.19
N LEU A 192 -14.52 -5.42 -13.98
CA LEU A 192 -13.79 -4.53 -14.87
C LEU A 192 -12.44 -5.18 -15.17
N PRO A 193 -11.87 -5.01 -16.39
CA PRO A 193 -10.48 -5.34 -16.64
C PRO A 193 -9.59 -4.68 -15.58
N LEU A 194 -8.61 -5.41 -15.06
CA LEU A 194 -7.79 -4.94 -13.94
C LEU A 194 -7.01 -3.67 -14.32
N ALA A 195 -6.45 -3.62 -15.53
CA ALA A 195 -5.72 -2.47 -15.99
C ALA A 195 -6.62 -1.23 -16.16
N GLU A 196 -7.88 -1.42 -16.59
CA GLU A 196 -8.87 -0.33 -16.64
C GLU A 196 -9.23 0.16 -15.23
N LEU A 197 -9.45 -0.76 -14.29
CA LEU A 197 -9.75 -0.43 -12.90
C LEU A 197 -8.61 0.39 -12.27
N LEU A 198 -7.37 -0.09 -12.40
CA LEU A 198 -6.20 0.55 -11.81
C LEU A 198 -5.86 1.87 -12.51
N ARG A 199 -6.01 1.96 -13.83
CA ARG A 199 -5.88 3.24 -14.58
C ARG A 199 -6.93 4.25 -14.12
N GLY A 200 -8.16 3.82 -13.86
CA GLY A 200 -9.21 4.67 -13.30
C GLY A 200 -8.93 5.11 -11.85
N TYR A 201 -8.23 4.30 -11.07
CA TYR A 201 -7.94 4.56 -9.66
C TYR A 201 -6.69 5.42 -9.45
N TYR A 202 -5.57 5.08 -10.10
CA TYR A 202 -4.29 5.78 -9.97
C TYR A 202 -4.10 6.87 -11.02
N GLY A 203 -4.79 6.80 -12.16
CA GLY A 203 -4.72 7.79 -13.22
C GLY A 203 -5.52 9.06 -12.91
N SER A 204 -5.16 10.15 -13.56
CA SER A 204 -5.81 11.46 -13.42
C SER A 204 -6.99 11.68 -14.38
N GLY A 205 -7.41 10.63 -15.11
CA GLY A 205 -8.37 10.74 -16.22
C GLY A 205 -7.79 11.49 -17.43
N ASN A 206 -8.58 11.67 -18.50
CA ASN A 206 -8.18 12.32 -19.76
C ASN A 206 -7.79 13.80 -19.59
N GLY A 207 -6.63 14.07 -19.02
CA GLY A 207 -5.88 15.32 -19.20
C GLY A 207 -6.47 16.59 -18.57
N SER A 208 -7.57 16.52 -17.82
CA SER A 208 -7.98 17.69 -17.05
C SER A 208 -7.14 17.74 -15.78
N GLU A 209 -6.21 18.70 -15.70
CA GLU A 209 -5.47 19.08 -14.48
C GLU A 209 -6.39 19.40 -13.28
N ARG A 210 -7.72 19.28 -13.42
CA ARG A 210 -8.71 19.68 -12.44
C ARG A 210 -8.93 18.66 -11.32
N ALA A 211 -8.68 17.36 -11.52
CA ALA A 211 -9.01 16.33 -10.54
C ALA A 211 -7.78 15.53 -10.07
N ARG A 212 -7.64 15.38 -8.74
CA ARG A 212 -6.70 14.42 -8.13
C ARG A 212 -7.15 13.00 -8.47
N PRO A 213 -6.23 12.04 -8.67
CA PRO A 213 -6.60 10.65 -8.91
C PRO A 213 -7.41 10.12 -7.72
N PRO A 214 -8.39 9.21 -7.93
CA PRO A 214 -9.17 8.61 -6.85
C PRO A 214 -8.33 8.03 -5.71
N SER A 215 -7.15 7.49 -6.03
CA SER A 215 -6.17 7.00 -5.06
C SER A 215 -5.77 8.03 -4.00
N SER A 216 -5.86 9.35 -4.29
CA SER A 216 -5.62 10.41 -3.29
C SER A 216 -6.64 10.41 -2.15
N TYR A 217 -7.79 9.76 -2.31
CA TYR A 217 -8.86 9.66 -1.31
C TYR A 217 -8.89 8.30 -0.59
N ARG A 218 -7.90 7.43 -0.82
CA ARG A 218 -7.86 6.06 -0.25
C ARG A 218 -8.14 5.98 1.24
N ARG A 219 -7.63 6.93 2.03
CA ARG A 219 -7.78 6.94 3.50
C ARG A 219 -9.25 7.11 3.89
N ARG A 220 -9.94 8.04 3.23
CA ARG A 220 -11.39 8.27 3.38
C ARG A 220 -12.16 7.04 2.94
N ASP A 221 -11.84 6.51 1.75
CA ASP A 221 -12.61 5.43 1.13
C ASP A 221 -12.45 4.11 1.91
N PHE A 222 -11.23 3.77 2.31
CA PHE A 222 -10.94 2.66 3.22
C PHE A 222 -11.64 2.86 4.57
N GLY A 223 -11.54 4.06 5.15
CA GLY A 223 -12.18 4.39 6.43
C GLY A 223 -13.70 4.22 6.39
N ALA A 224 -14.35 4.60 5.28
CA ALA A 224 -15.79 4.44 5.08
C ALA A 224 -16.20 2.97 4.86
N LEU A 225 -15.36 2.16 4.23
CA LEU A 225 -15.65 0.73 3.97
C LEU A 225 -15.46 -0.14 5.22
N VAL A 226 -14.40 0.14 5.99
CA VAL A 226 -13.99 -0.70 7.11
C VAL A 226 -14.45 -0.07 8.42
N GLY A 227 -13.94 1.12 8.75
CA GLY A 227 -14.13 1.74 10.06
C GLY A 227 -13.40 0.99 11.19
N GLN A 228 -13.04 1.71 12.27
CA GLN A 228 -12.23 1.14 13.34
C GLN A 228 -12.89 -0.06 14.04
N GLY A 229 -14.18 0.02 14.34
CA GLY A 229 -14.90 -1.02 15.07
C GLY A 229 -15.01 -2.34 14.29
N ARG A 230 -15.15 -2.28 12.96
CA ARG A 230 -15.11 -3.47 12.12
C ARG A 230 -13.70 -4.03 12.04
N LEU A 231 -12.69 -3.16 11.85
CA LEU A 231 -11.29 -3.59 11.81
C LEU A 231 -10.89 -4.33 13.09
N GLU A 232 -11.27 -3.84 14.26
CA GLU A 232 -11.06 -4.52 15.55
C GLU A 232 -11.67 -5.93 15.56
N LYS A 233 -12.93 -6.07 15.11
CA LYS A 233 -13.60 -7.38 15.05
C LYS A 233 -12.90 -8.35 14.11
N GLU A 234 -12.54 -7.90 12.91
CA GLU A 234 -11.92 -8.76 11.89
C GLU A 234 -10.47 -9.15 12.25
N VAL A 235 -9.73 -8.29 12.96
CA VAL A 235 -8.42 -8.67 13.51
C VAL A 235 -8.57 -9.76 14.58
N ALA A 236 -9.54 -9.62 15.48
CA ALA A 236 -9.80 -10.65 16.49
C ALA A 236 -10.27 -11.98 15.84
N ALA A 237 -11.11 -11.91 14.81
CA ALA A 237 -11.60 -13.08 14.08
C ALA A 237 -10.45 -13.84 13.40
N VAL A 238 -9.56 -13.14 12.69
CA VAL A 238 -8.40 -13.76 12.04
C VAL A 238 -7.41 -14.36 13.04
N LEU A 239 -7.20 -13.74 14.21
CA LEU A 239 -6.39 -14.36 15.26
C LEU A 239 -7.04 -15.67 15.76
N GLY A 240 -8.37 -15.75 15.77
CA GLY A 240 -9.10 -16.99 16.00
C GLY A 240 -8.83 -18.05 14.92
N VAL A 241 -8.87 -17.65 13.64
CA VAL A 241 -8.55 -18.53 12.50
C VAL A 241 -7.14 -19.10 12.61
N LEU A 242 -6.15 -18.24 12.86
CA LEU A 242 -4.75 -18.66 12.95
C LEU A 242 -4.51 -19.66 14.10
N ARG A 243 -5.32 -19.63 15.16
CA ARG A 243 -5.22 -20.63 16.24
C ARG A 243 -5.64 -22.03 15.81
N GLU A 244 -6.52 -22.15 14.82
CA GLU A 244 -7.01 -23.42 14.31
C GLU A 244 -6.18 -23.92 13.10
N LEU A 245 -5.49 -23.02 12.39
CA LEU A 245 -4.68 -23.38 11.23
C LEU A 245 -3.40 -24.15 11.63
N PRO A 246 -3.11 -25.32 11.02
CA PRO A 246 -1.96 -26.14 11.39
C PRO A 246 -0.60 -25.42 11.44
N PRO A 247 -0.25 -24.50 10.51
CA PRO A 247 1.03 -23.79 10.54
C PRO A 247 1.22 -22.86 11.76
N THR A 248 0.13 -22.44 12.40
CA THR A 248 0.16 -21.40 13.45
C THR A 248 -0.48 -21.84 14.77
N ARG A 249 -1.17 -22.99 14.78
CA ARG A 249 -1.86 -23.57 15.94
C ARG A 249 -0.97 -23.72 17.17
N GLU A 250 0.24 -24.24 17.01
CA GLU A 250 1.15 -24.44 18.14
C GLU A 250 1.67 -23.11 18.68
N LEU A 251 2.02 -22.18 17.79
CA LEU A 251 2.54 -20.86 18.15
C LEU A 251 1.51 -20.00 18.89
N LEU A 252 0.22 -20.20 18.59
CA LEU A 252 -0.88 -19.39 19.10
C LEU A 252 -1.74 -20.09 20.15
N ARG A 253 -1.34 -21.29 20.59
CA ARG A 253 -2.11 -22.13 21.52
C ARG A 253 -2.50 -21.38 22.80
N ASP A 254 -1.54 -20.65 23.36
CA ASP A 254 -1.68 -19.97 24.65
C ASP A 254 -2.33 -18.58 24.55
N VAL A 255 -2.54 -18.08 23.33
CA VAL A 255 -3.13 -16.74 23.11
C VAL A 255 -4.61 -16.79 23.41
N GLY A 256 -5.01 -16.31 24.58
CA GLY A 256 -6.40 -16.34 25.04
C GLY A 256 -7.32 -15.38 24.26
N PRO A 257 -8.65 -15.60 24.24
CA PRO A 257 -9.59 -14.68 23.59
C PRO A 257 -9.51 -13.23 24.09
N ARG A 258 -9.23 -13.03 25.39
CA ARG A 258 -9.05 -11.69 25.98
C ARG A 258 -7.80 -10.99 25.47
N GLU A 259 -6.72 -11.74 25.30
CA GLU A 259 -5.46 -11.22 24.76
C GLU A 259 -5.62 -10.87 23.28
N ALA A 260 -6.20 -11.78 22.49
CA ALA A 260 -6.51 -11.52 21.08
C ALA A 260 -7.40 -10.26 20.91
N ALA A 261 -8.41 -10.08 21.77
CA ALA A 261 -9.25 -8.88 21.75
C ALA A 261 -8.47 -7.60 22.14
N ALA A 262 -7.54 -7.68 23.09
CA ALA A 262 -6.69 -6.55 23.47
C ALA A 262 -5.72 -6.17 22.34
N VAL A 263 -5.09 -7.16 21.70
CA VAL A 263 -4.24 -6.99 20.53
C VAL A 263 -5.02 -6.36 19.39
N ALA A 264 -6.21 -6.89 19.08
CA ALA A 264 -7.07 -6.39 18.01
C ALA A 264 -7.49 -4.92 18.23
N ARG A 265 -7.87 -4.56 19.46
CA ARG A 265 -8.22 -3.18 19.83
C ARG A 265 -7.03 -2.23 19.67
N ARG A 266 -5.82 -2.66 20.06
CA ARG A 266 -4.59 -1.88 19.90
C ARG A 266 -4.26 -1.68 18.42
N ALA A 267 -4.22 -2.77 17.67
CA ALA A 267 -3.96 -2.80 16.24
C ALA A 267 -4.91 -1.88 15.46
N ALA A 268 -6.23 -2.02 15.65
CA ALA A 268 -7.23 -1.23 14.93
C ALA A 268 -7.15 0.27 15.26
N ARG A 269 -6.92 0.62 16.53
CA ARG A 269 -6.76 2.01 16.96
C ARG A 269 -5.52 2.66 16.37
N GLU A 270 -4.37 1.99 16.44
CA GLU A 270 -3.11 2.55 15.93
C GLU A 270 -3.08 2.64 14.41
N PHE A 271 -3.61 1.62 13.72
CA PHE A 271 -3.79 1.63 12.28
C PHE A 271 -4.75 2.75 11.86
N GLY A 272 -5.92 2.85 12.51
CA GLY A 272 -6.92 3.89 12.25
C GLY A 272 -6.34 5.29 12.42
N ARG A 273 -5.66 5.55 13.54
CA ARG A 273 -5.01 6.84 13.79
C ARG A 273 -3.98 7.18 12.70
N ARG A 274 -3.08 6.25 12.37
CA ARG A 274 -1.97 6.51 11.44
C ARG A 274 -2.42 6.62 9.99
N TYR A 275 -3.33 5.75 9.53
CA TYR A 275 -3.64 5.58 8.11
C TYR A 275 -5.02 6.10 7.69
N VAL A 276 -5.94 6.32 8.64
CA VAL A 276 -7.30 6.82 8.34
C VAL A 276 -7.48 8.26 8.84
N GLU A 277 -7.14 8.54 10.09
CA GLU A 277 -7.39 9.85 10.72
C GLU A 277 -6.32 10.90 10.36
N CYS A 278 -5.05 10.56 10.53
CA CYS A 278 -3.96 11.48 10.21
C CYS A 278 -3.81 11.65 8.69
N PRO A 279 -3.57 12.88 8.19
CA PRO A 279 -3.25 13.10 6.80
C PRO A 279 -1.89 12.48 6.44
N ALA A 280 -1.73 12.05 5.19
CA ALA A 280 -0.42 11.63 4.69
C ALA A 280 0.50 12.85 4.57
N ILE A 281 1.66 12.81 5.23
CA ILE A 281 2.71 13.81 5.10
C ILE A 281 3.72 13.32 4.07
N VAL A 282 3.98 14.12 3.03
CA VAL A 282 5.02 13.81 2.03
C VAL A 282 6.37 14.24 2.58
N PRO A 283 7.29 13.32 2.88
CA PRO A 283 8.59 13.67 3.44
C PRO A 283 9.48 14.39 2.41
N ARG A 284 10.47 15.12 2.94
CA ARG A 284 11.46 15.92 2.19
C ARG A 284 12.06 15.21 0.98
N CYS A 285 12.45 13.95 1.16
CA CYS A 285 13.07 13.18 0.08
C CYS A 285 12.14 12.92 -1.10
N LEU A 286 10.83 12.71 -0.87
CA LEU A 286 9.89 12.40 -1.96
C LEU A 286 9.65 13.60 -2.87
N TRP A 287 9.70 14.83 -2.34
CA TRP A 287 9.61 16.03 -3.19
C TRP A 287 10.98 16.57 -3.62
N GLY A 288 12.08 15.86 -3.36
CA GLY A 288 13.42 16.25 -3.82
C GLY A 288 13.97 17.48 -3.10
N ALA A 289 13.73 17.59 -1.80
CA ALA A 289 14.24 18.69 -0.99
C ALA A 289 15.78 18.73 -0.99
N ARG A 290 16.33 19.93 -1.11
CA ARG A 290 17.73 20.17 -0.76
C ARG A 290 17.93 20.01 0.75
N PRO A 291 19.14 19.68 1.23
CA PRO A 291 19.46 19.68 2.64
C PRO A 291 19.27 21.07 3.28
N TYR A 292 19.01 21.08 4.58
CA TYR A 292 19.10 22.28 5.41
C TYR A 292 20.56 22.78 5.42
N ARG A 293 20.78 24.11 5.37
CA ARG A 293 22.13 24.70 5.48
C ARG A 293 22.48 24.95 6.94
N GLY A 294 23.52 24.31 7.46
CA GLY A 294 23.92 24.43 8.86
C GLY A 294 23.18 23.46 9.78
N THR A 295 22.85 23.89 11.00
CA THR A 295 22.19 23.03 12.00
C THR A 295 20.84 23.62 12.39
N PRO A 296 19.73 22.88 12.23
CA PRO A 296 18.40 23.39 12.57
C PRO A 296 18.24 23.56 14.08
N THR A 297 17.54 24.62 14.47
CA THR A 297 17.10 24.78 15.86
C THR A 297 15.88 23.87 16.09
N LEU A 298 16.02 22.91 17.01
CA LEU A 298 14.92 22.00 17.34
C LEU A 298 13.84 22.70 18.16
N LEU A 299 12.61 22.64 17.67
CA LEU A 299 11.43 23.07 18.40
C LEU A 299 11.15 22.14 19.60
N ARG A 300 10.52 22.65 20.65
CA ARG A 300 10.12 21.89 21.85
C ARG A 300 8.60 21.69 21.86
N PRO A 301 8.09 20.49 21.51
CA PRO A 301 6.66 20.19 21.63
C PRO A 301 6.20 20.14 23.10
N PRO A 302 4.90 20.40 23.39
CA PRO A 302 3.88 20.85 22.45
C PRO A 302 4.04 22.33 22.08
N LEU A 303 3.72 22.67 20.83
CA LEU A 303 3.74 24.06 20.35
C LEU A 303 2.44 24.78 20.77
N GLY A 304 2.54 26.01 21.25
CA GLY A 304 1.39 26.81 21.74
C GLY A 304 0.67 27.65 20.68
N SER A 305 1.15 27.66 19.42
CA SER A 305 0.58 28.49 18.35
C SER A 305 0.76 27.83 16.98
N VAL A 306 -0.18 28.09 16.06
CA VAL A 306 -0.13 27.69 14.65
C VAL A 306 -0.35 28.93 13.79
N PHE A 307 0.55 29.18 12.84
CA PHE A 307 0.48 30.31 11.92
C PHE A 307 0.07 29.81 10.53
N LEU A 308 -0.98 30.40 9.97
CA LEU A 308 -1.52 30.03 8.67
C LEU A 308 -1.00 31.01 7.61
N HIS A 309 -0.34 30.47 6.57
CA HIS A 309 0.23 31.24 5.49
C HIS A 309 -0.28 30.74 4.12
N HIS A 310 -0.20 31.63 3.12
CA HIS A 310 -0.30 31.27 1.71
C HIS A 310 1.06 31.56 1.05
N THR A 311 1.42 30.81 0.00
CA THR A 311 2.79 30.87 -0.56
C THR A 311 3.02 32.02 -1.55
N LEU A 312 1.97 32.78 -1.92
CA LEU A 312 1.91 33.82 -2.96
C LEU A 312 2.36 33.36 -4.36
N GLU A 313 3.57 32.82 -4.47
CA GLU A 313 4.12 32.11 -5.63
C GLU A 313 4.36 30.63 -5.29
N PRO A 314 4.05 29.69 -6.22
CA PRO A 314 3.34 29.91 -7.46
C PRO A 314 1.87 30.33 -7.23
N ALA A 315 1.39 31.30 -8.03
CA ALA A 315 0.05 31.90 -7.85
C ALA A 315 -1.10 30.92 -8.12
N ARG A 316 -0.86 29.83 -8.86
CA ARG A 316 -1.85 28.78 -9.14
C ARG A 316 -1.62 27.58 -8.22
N PRO A 317 -2.69 27.02 -7.62
CA PRO A 317 -2.56 25.83 -6.81
C PRO A 317 -2.13 24.64 -7.68
N CYS A 318 -1.13 23.91 -7.21
CA CYS A 318 -0.74 22.62 -7.78
C CYS A 318 -1.79 21.54 -7.47
N ARG A 319 -2.00 20.58 -8.38
CA ARG A 319 -3.04 19.54 -8.25
C ARG A 319 -2.57 18.12 -8.49
N SER A 320 -1.33 17.93 -8.93
CA SER A 320 -0.66 16.64 -9.05
C SER A 320 0.57 16.61 -8.17
N PHE A 321 1.02 15.41 -7.78
CA PHE A 321 2.23 15.25 -6.99
C PHE A 321 3.43 15.90 -7.67
N GLY A 322 3.68 15.60 -8.94
CA GLY A 322 4.80 16.19 -9.69
C GLY A 322 4.74 17.71 -9.76
N ALA A 323 3.56 18.31 -9.97
CA ALA A 323 3.42 19.77 -9.97
C ALA A 323 3.63 20.37 -8.57
N CYS A 324 3.13 19.73 -7.51
CA CYS A 324 3.30 20.20 -6.14
C CYS A 324 4.74 20.05 -5.65
N ALA A 325 5.40 18.94 -5.97
CA ALA A 325 6.80 18.73 -5.66
C ALA A 325 7.69 19.79 -6.35
N ARG A 326 7.43 20.10 -7.62
CA ARG A 326 8.11 21.22 -8.32
C ARG A 326 7.88 22.56 -7.64
N ALA A 327 6.62 22.90 -7.33
CA ALA A 327 6.26 24.14 -6.67
C ALA A 327 6.99 24.33 -5.33
N VAL A 328 7.02 23.30 -4.47
CA VAL A 328 7.71 23.36 -3.18
C VAL A 328 9.23 23.48 -3.36
N ARG A 329 9.83 22.81 -4.37
CA ARG A 329 11.25 22.99 -4.71
C ARG A 329 11.57 24.41 -5.18
N ASP A 330 10.69 25.05 -5.95
CA ASP A 330 10.89 26.42 -6.41
C ASP A 330 10.83 27.42 -5.25
N VAL A 331 9.91 27.22 -4.31
CA VAL A 331 9.89 27.97 -3.05
C VAL A 331 11.18 27.76 -2.27
N GLN A 332 11.60 26.51 -2.06
CA GLN A 332 12.82 26.22 -1.31
C GLN A 332 14.03 26.91 -1.94
N ARG A 333 14.14 26.84 -3.28
CA ARG A 333 15.18 27.53 -4.04
C ARG A 333 15.15 29.03 -3.81
N PHE A 334 13.98 29.67 -3.87
CA PHE A 334 13.85 31.09 -3.61
C PHE A 334 14.27 31.46 -2.17
N HIS A 335 13.81 30.71 -1.17
CA HIS A 335 14.20 30.94 0.22
C HIS A 335 15.71 30.77 0.44
N GLN A 336 16.31 29.70 -0.06
CA GLN A 336 17.73 29.43 0.13
C GLN A 336 18.62 30.32 -0.75
N ASP A 337 18.38 30.38 -2.05
CA ASP A 337 19.31 30.99 -3.02
C ASP A 337 19.09 32.51 -3.15
N THR A 338 17.85 33.00 -2.96
CA THR A 338 17.54 34.44 -3.07
C THR A 338 17.48 35.14 -1.72
N ARG A 339 16.83 34.54 -0.72
CA ARG A 339 16.72 35.14 0.63
C ARG A 339 17.86 34.78 1.57
N GLY A 340 18.71 33.83 1.19
CA GLY A 340 19.82 33.38 2.02
C GLY A 340 19.39 32.61 3.27
N TRP A 341 18.17 32.06 3.29
CA TRP A 341 17.67 31.26 4.41
C TRP A 341 18.32 29.88 4.41
N ASP A 342 18.32 29.23 5.57
CA ASP A 342 18.91 27.90 5.70
C ASP A 342 18.06 26.81 5.03
N ASP A 343 16.75 27.04 4.89
CA ASP A 343 15.79 26.11 4.29
C ASP A 343 14.50 26.83 3.85
N ILE A 344 13.51 26.06 3.37
CA ILE A 344 12.14 26.53 3.19
C ILE A 344 11.56 27.02 4.54
N GLY A 345 10.95 28.22 4.56
CA GLY A 345 10.50 28.85 5.81
C GLY A 345 9.17 28.34 6.38
N TYR A 346 8.63 27.26 5.83
CA TYR A 346 7.42 26.58 6.30
C TYR A 346 7.52 25.07 6.03
#